data_AF-A0A6F7W4U3-F1
#
_entry.id   AF-A0A6F7W4U3-F1
#
_cell.length_a   1.000
_cell.length_b   1.000
_cell.length_c   1.000
_cell.angle_alpha   90.00
_cell.angle_beta   90.00
_cell.angle_gamma   90.00
#
_symmetry.space_group_name_H-M   'P 1'
#
loop_
_entity.id
_entity.type
_entity.pdbx_description
1 polymer ?
#
loop_
_entity_poly.entity_id
_entity_poly.type
_entity_poly.pdbx_seq_one_letter_code
_entity_poly.pdbx_strand_id
1 'polypeptide(L)'
;GALLERQLTLARTRAHTAALEALGSSRFHAVADTVALLASDAPLDEANAARPAGQVLPPLAELANRRLAEAVEALPLIRAGHPYNAEALVHGLAATSAADAPPASERQDAPWHQVRHLLRLRRYALEVLDQVWQQPDGAGGPGGSGPGGSGPGGSGPGGSGP
;
A
#
# COMPACT_ATOMS: atom_id res chain seq x y z
N GLY A 1 28.53 -5.70 -26.52
CA GLY A 1 27.54 -4.61 -26.37
C GLY A 1 26.36 -4.76 -27.31
N ALA A 2 26.60 -4.70 -28.62
CA ALA A 2 25.55 -4.56 -29.64
C ALA A 2 24.43 -5.63 -29.65
N LEU A 3 24.72 -6.89 -29.32
CA LEU A 3 23.69 -7.94 -29.30
C LEU A 3 22.70 -7.76 -28.13
N LEU A 4 23.20 -7.52 -26.91
CA LEU A 4 22.36 -7.27 -25.74
C LEU A 4 21.54 -5.99 -25.91
N GLU A 5 22.16 -4.95 -26.45
CA GLU A 5 21.49 -3.68 -26.73
C GLU A 5 20.33 -3.87 -27.73
N ARG A 6 20.55 -4.62 -28.82
CA ARG A 6 19.50 -4.97 -29.77
C ARG A 6 18.39 -5.80 -29.12
N GLN A 7 18.73 -6.79 -28.29
CA GLN A 7 17.77 -7.63 -27.59
C GLN A 7 16.92 -6.82 -26.59
N LEU A 8 17.55 -5.99 -25.75
CA LEU A 8 16.86 -5.14 -24.79
C LEU A 8 15.98 -4.08 -25.46
N THR A 9 16.46 -3.48 -26.56
CA THR A 9 15.65 -2.52 -27.33
C THR A 9 14.38 -3.17 -27.85
N LEU A 10 14.51 -4.35 -28.48
CA LEU A 10 13.37 -5.05 -29.05
C LEU A 10 12.44 -5.63 -27.97
N ALA A 11 12.98 -6.12 -26.84
CA ALA A 11 12.19 -6.53 -25.69
C ALA A 11 11.40 -5.34 -25.10
N ARG A 12 12.03 -4.16 -25.00
CA ARG A 12 11.38 -2.93 -24.55
C ARG A 12 10.25 -2.50 -25.48
N THR A 13 10.47 -2.50 -26.80
CA THR A 13 9.43 -2.13 -27.77
C THR A 13 8.23 -3.09 -27.66
N ARG A 14 8.47 -4.40 -27.54
CA ARG A 14 7.40 -5.38 -27.34
C ARG A 14 6.65 -5.18 -26.03
N ALA A 15 7.37 -4.98 -24.93
CA ALA A 15 6.76 -4.71 -23.63
C ALA A 15 5.95 -3.41 -23.65
N HIS A 16 6.41 -2.40 -24.38
CA HIS A 16 5.69 -1.14 -24.54
C HIS A 16 4.38 -1.31 -25.30
N THR A 17 4.40 -1.98 -26.46
CA THR A 17 3.18 -2.28 -27.21
C THR A 17 2.20 -3.12 -26.39
N ALA A 18 2.69 -4.17 -25.72
CA ALA A 18 1.87 -5.02 -24.86
C ALA A 18 1.26 -4.24 -23.68
N ALA A 19 1.98 -3.27 -23.11
CA ALA A 19 1.45 -2.40 -22.06
C ALA A 19 0.33 -1.49 -22.59
N LEU A 20 0.47 -0.91 -23.79
CA LEU A 20 -0.58 -0.10 -24.40
C LEU A 20 -1.83 -0.92 -24.73
N GLU A 21 -1.67 -2.14 -25.25
CA GLU A 21 -2.77 -3.07 -25.48
C GLU A 21 -3.47 -3.46 -24.18
N ALA A 22 -2.70 -3.76 -23.13
CA ALA A 22 -3.26 -4.08 -21.81
C ALA A 22 -4.03 -2.89 -21.21
N LEU A 23 -3.52 -1.66 -21.34
CA LEU A 23 -4.19 -0.44 -20.88
C LEU A 23 -5.50 -0.16 -21.63
N GLY A 24 -5.60 -0.52 -22.91
CA GLY A 24 -6.83 -0.42 -23.69
C GLY A 24 -7.80 -1.60 -23.51
N SER A 25 -7.45 -2.58 -22.68
CA SER A 25 -8.26 -3.80 -22.52
C SER A 25 -9.45 -3.58 -21.59
N SER A 26 -10.56 -4.29 -21.86
CA SER A 26 -11.73 -4.31 -20.96
C SER A 26 -11.38 -4.78 -19.55
N ARG A 27 -10.41 -5.69 -19.40
CA ARG A 27 -9.92 -6.15 -18.10
C ARG A 27 -9.29 -5.03 -17.30
N PHE A 28 -8.48 -4.18 -17.92
CA PHE A 28 -7.89 -3.03 -17.25
C PHE A 28 -8.97 -2.02 -16.84
N HIS A 29 -9.90 -1.70 -17.74
CA HIS A 29 -11.03 -0.82 -17.44
C HIS A 29 -11.88 -1.34 -16.28
N ALA A 30 -12.21 -2.64 -16.26
CA ALA A 30 -12.94 -3.24 -15.14
C ALA A 30 -12.22 -3.05 -13.79
N VAL A 31 -10.89 -3.22 -13.76
CA VAL A 31 -10.09 -2.96 -12.55
C VAL A 31 -10.12 -1.47 -12.20
N ALA A 32 -9.93 -0.58 -13.17
CA ALA A 32 -9.97 0.87 -12.95
C ALA A 32 -11.32 1.32 -12.37
N ASP A 33 -12.43 0.78 -12.89
CA ASP A 33 -13.78 1.07 -12.39
C ASP A 33 -13.96 0.57 -10.95
N THR A 34 -13.47 -0.64 -10.62
CA THR A 34 -13.52 -1.12 -9.23
C THR A 34 -12.68 -0.27 -8.27
N VAL A 35 -11.55 0.27 -8.73
CA VAL A 35 -10.71 1.18 -7.93
C VAL A 35 -11.39 2.53 -7.74
N ALA A 36 -12.07 3.05 -8.77
CA ALA A 36 -12.84 4.29 -8.68
C ALA A 36 -14.02 4.16 -7.70
N LEU A 37 -14.68 2.99 -7.69
CA LEU A 37 -15.71 2.67 -6.69
C LEU A 37 -15.10 2.61 -5.28
N LEU A 38 -13.95 1.94 -5.12
CA LEU A 38 -13.26 1.84 -3.83
C LEU A 38 -12.84 3.21 -3.25
N ALA A 39 -12.49 4.16 -4.12
CA ALA A 39 -12.17 5.53 -3.72
C ALA A 39 -13.38 6.31 -3.19
N SER A 40 -14.59 5.92 -3.59
CA SER A 40 -15.84 6.56 -3.16
C SER A 40 -16.48 5.85 -1.97
N ASP A 41 -16.49 4.52 -1.97
CA ASP A 41 -17.05 3.70 -0.91
C ASP A 41 -16.14 2.48 -0.65
N ALA A 42 -15.58 2.44 0.56
CA ALA A 42 -14.72 1.33 0.97
C ALA A 42 -15.58 0.26 1.65
N PRO A 43 -15.57 -1.01 1.17
CA PRO A 43 -16.39 -2.08 1.72
C PRO A 43 -15.81 -2.58 3.04
N LEU A 44 -15.93 -1.77 4.08
CA LEU A 44 -15.57 -2.11 5.45
C LEU A 44 -16.74 -2.87 6.08
N ASP A 45 -16.42 -3.93 6.80
CA ASP A 45 -17.38 -4.58 7.70
C ASP A 45 -17.88 -3.58 8.75
N GLU A 46 -19.14 -3.69 9.15
CA GLU A 46 -19.83 -2.74 10.03
C GLU A 46 -19.10 -2.58 11.37
N ALA A 47 -18.55 -3.68 11.91
CA ALA A 47 -17.75 -3.67 13.13
C ALA A 47 -16.42 -2.90 13.01
N ASN A 48 -15.84 -2.84 11.81
CA ASN A 48 -14.60 -2.11 11.55
C ASN A 48 -14.86 -0.66 11.15
N ALA A 49 -15.96 -0.39 10.42
CA ALA A 49 -16.37 0.95 10.05
C ALA A 49 -16.69 1.83 11.27
N ALA A 50 -17.23 1.23 12.34
CA ALA A 50 -17.56 1.94 13.58
C ALA A 50 -16.36 2.25 14.48
N ARG A 51 -15.17 1.69 14.20
CA ARG A 51 -13.99 1.80 15.07
C ARG A 51 -13.00 2.84 14.56
N PRO A 52 -12.37 3.63 15.46
CA PRO A 52 -11.32 4.55 15.06
C PRO A 52 -10.15 3.81 14.40
N ALA A 53 -9.71 4.29 13.23
CA ALA A 53 -8.61 3.69 12.48
C ALA A 53 -7.33 3.59 13.32
N GLY A 54 -7.09 4.58 14.21
CA GLY A 54 -5.95 4.61 15.13
C GLY A 54 -5.91 3.44 16.13
N GLN A 55 -7.04 2.73 16.35
CA GLN A 55 -7.10 1.54 17.20
C GLN A 55 -7.08 0.22 16.41
N VAL A 56 -7.55 0.24 15.16
CA VAL A 56 -7.68 -0.97 14.32
C VAL A 56 -6.40 -1.28 13.56
N LEU A 57 -5.73 -0.25 13.05
CA LEU A 57 -4.59 -0.41 12.15
C LEU A 57 -3.26 -0.77 12.85
N PRO A 58 -2.93 -0.30 14.07
CA PRO A 58 -1.63 -0.63 14.68
C PRO A 58 -1.37 -2.14 14.86
N PRO A 59 -2.33 -2.97 15.30
CA PRO A 59 -2.15 -4.42 15.34
C PRO A 59 -1.86 -5.07 13.97
N LEU A 60 -2.41 -4.51 12.88
CA LEU A 60 -2.16 -5.00 11.52
C LEU A 60 -0.75 -4.64 11.02
N ALA A 61 -0.27 -3.45 11.34
CA ALA A 61 1.11 -3.06 11.06
C ALA A 61 2.10 -3.94 11.83
N GLU A 62 1.81 -4.27 13.08
CA GLU A 62 2.64 -5.18 13.88
C GLU A 62 2.64 -6.61 13.31
N LEU A 63 1.51 -7.08 12.76
CA LEU A 63 1.48 -8.35 12.04
C LEU A 63 2.39 -8.32 10.80
N ALA A 64 2.38 -7.24 10.03
CA ALA A 64 3.30 -7.09 8.89
C ALA A 64 4.78 -7.05 9.34
N ASN A 65 5.06 -6.41 10.48
CA ASN A 65 6.39 -6.37 11.09
C ASN A 65 6.87 -7.76 11.51
N ARG A 66 6.03 -8.53 12.21
CA ARG A 66 6.35 -9.92 12.61
C ARG A 66 6.62 -10.83 11.41
N ARG A 67 5.77 -10.77 10.38
CA ARG A 67 5.97 -11.55 9.15
C ARG A 67 7.29 -11.21 8.46
N LEU A 68 7.67 -9.93 8.45
CA LEU A 68 8.98 -9.52 7.93
C LEU A 68 10.12 -10.09 8.77
N ALA A 69 10.05 -9.99 10.10
CA ALA A 69 11.06 -10.53 10.99
C ALA A 69 11.24 -12.04 10.81
N GLU A 70 10.15 -12.80 10.78
CA GLU A 70 10.15 -14.23 10.51
C GLU A 70 10.79 -14.57 9.16
N ALA A 71 10.47 -13.81 8.11
CA ALA A 71 11.05 -14.03 6.78
C ALA A 71 12.54 -13.68 6.72
N VAL A 72 13.00 -12.67 7.47
CA VAL A 72 14.41 -12.29 7.58
C VAL A 72 15.20 -13.37 8.32
N GLU A 73 14.67 -13.89 9.42
CA GLU A 73 15.28 -15.00 10.17
C GLU A 73 15.37 -16.29 9.33
N ALA A 74 14.42 -16.50 8.42
CA ALA A 74 14.42 -17.63 7.49
C ALA A 74 15.40 -17.46 6.29
N LEU A 75 16.12 -16.34 6.17
CA LEU A 75 17.04 -16.12 5.07
C LEU A 75 18.23 -17.08 5.11
N PRO A 76 18.62 -17.69 3.98
CA PRO A 76 19.76 -18.60 3.92
C PRO A 76 21.09 -17.84 3.86
N LEU A 77 21.43 -17.10 4.92
CA LEU A 77 22.62 -16.22 4.98
C LEU A 77 23.94 -17.01 4.82
N ILE A 78 23.99 -18.24 5.32
CA ILE A 78 25.13 -19.14 5.17
C ILE A 78 25.38 -19.48 3.69
N ARG A 79 24.30 -19.63 2.90
CA ARG A 79 24.40 -19.91 1.46
C ARG A 79 24.78 -18.68 0.64
N ALA A 80 24.39 -17.48 1.08
CA ALA A 80 24.71 -16.21 0.41
C ALA A 80 26.21 -15.86 0.43
N GLY A 81 27.01 -16.52 1.28
CA GLY A 81 28.47 -16.39 1.29
C GLY A 81 29.19 -17.18 0.19
N HIS A 82 28.51 -18.05 -0.53
CA HIS A 82 29.06 -18.77 -1.69
C HIS A 82 28.94 -17.92 -2.97
N PRO A 83 29.80 -18.14 -3.98
CA PRO A 83 29.71 -17.43 -5.25
C PRO A 83 28.36 -17.69 -5.91
N TYR A 84 27.46 -16.72 -5.74
CA TYR A 84 26.06 -16.71 -6.16
C TYR A 84 25.83 -17.12 -7.63
N ASN A 85 26.83 -16.87 -8.50
CA ASN A 85 26.74 -17.17 -9.92
C ASN A 85 27.26 -18.56 -10.32
N ALA A 86 28.07 -19.23 -9.50
CA ALA A 86 28.75 -20.46 -9.93
C ALA A 86 27.76 -21.65 -10.07
N GLU A 87 26.92 -21.86 -9.06
CA GLU A 87 25.90 -22.92 -9.10
C GLU A 87 24.74 -22.57 -10.03
N ALA A 88 24.34 -21.29 -10.06
CA ALA A 88 23.29 -20.79 -10.95
C ALA A 88 23.67 -20.87 -12.44
N LEU A 89 24.94 -20.65 -12.81
CA LEU A 89 25.43 -20.83 -14.19
C LEU A 89 25.46 -22.30 -14.60
N VAL A 90 25.89 -23.19 -13.70
CA VAL A 90 25.91 -24.65 -13.94
C VAL A 90 24.50 -25.21 -14.13
N HIS A 91 23.52 -24.76 -13.34
CA HIS A 91 22.13 -25.19 -13.46
C HIS A 91 21.31 -24.43 -14.53
N GLY A 92 21.62 -23.16 -14.78
CA GLY A 92 20.91 -22.31 -15.75
C GLY A 92 21.25 -22.63 -17.21
N LEU A 93 22.47 -23.09 -17.50
CA LEU A 93 22.84 -23.61 -18.82
C LEU A 93 22.30 -25.04 -19.06
N ALA A 94 22.09 -25.82 -18.00
CA ALA A 94 21.50 -27.16 -18.07
C ALA A 94 19.98 -27.13 -18.23
N ALA A 95 19.31 -26.07 -17.77
CA ALA A 95 17.88 -25.84 -17.90
C ALA A 95 17.53 -25.12 -19.22
N THR A 96 18.01 -25.62 -20.36
CA THR A 96 17.41 -25.23 -21.63
C THR A 96 16.06 -25.94 -21.78
N SER A 97 14.98 -25.18 -21.55
CA SER A 97 13.61 -25.48 -22.01
C SER A 97 12.92 -26.72 -21.43
N ALA A 98 12.71 -26.79 -20.12
CA ALA A 98 11.56 -27.51 -19.56
C ALA A 98 10.50 -26.47 -19.17
N ALA A 99 9.38 -26.44 -19.89
CA ALA A 99 8.46 -25.31 -19.98
C ALA A 99 7.68 -24.94 -18.70
N ASP A 100 7.75 -25.75 -17.64
CA ASP A 100 6.82 -25.64 -16.51
C ASP A 100 7.46 -25.48 -15.11
N ALA A 101 8.79 -25.29 -15.01
CA ALA A 101 9.44 -25.05 -13.72
C ALA A 101 10.27 -23.76 -13.72
N PRO A 102 10.18 -22.91 -12.68
CA PRO A 102 11.02 -21.72 -12.58
C PRO A 102 12.50 -22.13 -12.56
N PRO A 103 13.39 -21.41 -13.27
CA PRO A 103 14.82 -21.73 -13.30
C PRO A 103 15.41 -21.81 -11.88
N ALA A 104 16.46 -22.63 -11.72
CA ALA A 104 17.07 -22.88 -10.42
C ALA A 104 17.52 -21.60 -9.70
N SER A 105 17.90 -20.55 -10.45
CA SER A 105 18.24 -19.22 -9.93
C SER A 105 17.04 -18.51 -9.29
N GLU A 106 15.84 -18.57 -9.88
CA GLU A 106 14.63 -17.96 -9.30
C GLU A 106 14.23 -18.62 -7.98
N ARG A 107 14.50 -19.92 -7.80
CA ARG A 107 14.29 -20.62 -6.52
C ARG A 107 15.24 -20.15 -5.42
N GLN A 108 16.47 -19.74 -5.77
CA GLN A 108 17.44 -19.19 -4.82
C GLN A 108 17.09 -17.76 -4.42
N ASP A 109 16.48 -17.01 -5.34
CA ASP A 109 16.13 -15.60 -5.14
C ASP A 109 14.77 -15.40 -4.48
N ALA A 110 13.88 -16.39 -4.56
CA ALA A 110 12.56 -16.38 -3.94
C ALA A 110 12.53 -15.86 -2.48
N PRO A 111 13.37 -16.35 -1.53
CA PRO A 111 13.35 -15.84 -0.16
C PRO A 111 13.75 -14.36 -0.07
N TRP A 112 14.69 -13.90 -0.90
CA TRP A 112 15.10 -12.49 -0.97
C TRP A 112 14.01 -11.60 -1.56
N HIS A 113 13.33 -12.06 -2.62
CA HIS A 113 12.17 -11.39 -3.19
C HIS A 113 11.02 -11.30 -2.18
N GLN A 114 10.78 -12.36 -1.41
CA GLN A 114 9.76 -12.39 -0.36
C GLN A 114 10.04 -11.36 0.74
N VAL A 115 11.28 -11.28 1.24
CA VAL A 115 11.68 -10.26 2.22
C VAL A 115 11.51 -8.85 1.65
N ARG A 116 11.91 -8.61 0.39
CA ARG A 116 11.72 -7.31 -0.28
C ARG A 116 10.24 -6.94 -0.40
N HIS A 117 9.38 -7.90 -0.70
CA HIS A 117 7.92 -7.69 -0.76
C HIS A 117 7.36 -7.33 0.62
N LEU A 118 7.72 -8.10 1.67
CA LEU A 118 7.27 -7.86 3.05
C LEU A 118 7.78 -6.51 3.60
N LEU A 119 8.98 -6.10 3.22
CA LEU A 119 9.54 -4.79 3.60
C LEU A 119 8.72 -3.65 3.00
N ARG A 120 8.30 -3.78 1.72
CA ARG A 120 7.39 -2.80 1.09
C ARG A 120 6.03 -2.79 1.78
N LEU A 121 5.48 -3.95 2.10
CA LEU A 121 4.20 -4.05 2.81
C LEU A 121 4.26 -3.38 4.19
N ARG A 122 5.32 -3.62 4.97
CA ARG A 122 5.54 -2.95 6.27
C ARG A 122 5.64 -1.44 6.09
N ARG A 123 6.37 -0.97 5.07
CA ARG A 123 6.48 0.46 4.78
C ARG A 123 5.11 1.07 4.45
N TYR A 124 4.31 0.43 3.60
CA TYR A 124 2.97 0.92 3.28
C TYR A 124 2.04 0.92 4.51
N ALA A 125 2.15 -0.08 5.38
CA ALA A 125 1.39 -0.11 6.63
C ALA A 125 1.74 1.09 7.54
N LEU A 126 3.03 1.44 7.63
CA LEU A 126 3.48 2.61 8.39
C LEU A 126 3.05 3.93 7.74
N GLU A 127 3.09 4.03 6.42
CA GLU A 127 2.61 5.22 5.69
C GLU A 127 1.11 5.45 5.94
N VAL A 128 0.29 4.39 5.96
CA VAL A 128 -1.15 4.49 6.29
C VAL A 128 -1.35 4.89 7.75
N LEU A 129 -0.57 4.34 8.70
CA LEU A 129 -0.65 4.72 10.11
C LEU A 129 -0.28 6.18 10.37
N ASP A 130 0.76 6.66 9.69
CA ASP A 130 1.19 8.05 9.79
C ASP A 130 0.06 9.00 9.34
N GLN A 131 -0.64 8.69 8.24
CA GLN A 131 -1.80 9.47 7.80
C GLN A 131 -2.94 9.47 8.82
N VAL A 132 -3.18 8.35 9.50
CA VAL A 132 -4.21 8.25 10.54
C VAL A 132 -3.85 9.05 11.78
N TRP A 133 -2.58 9.09 12.18
CA TRP A 133 -2.14 9.91 13.31
C TRP A 133 -2.05 11.40 12.97
N GLN A 134 -1.85 11.74 11.69
CA GLN A 134 -1.92 13.12 11.19
C GLN A 134 -3.35 13.63 10.99
N GLN A 135 -4.36 12.76 11.02
CA GLN A 135 -5.77 13.14 11.09
C GLN A 135 -6.20 13.14 12.57
N PRO A 136 -6.05 14.25 13.32
CA PRO A 136 -6.71 14.38 14.61
C PRO A 136 -8.21 14.26 14.35
N ASP A 137 -8.88 13.39 15.10
CA ASP A 137 -10.33 13.18 15.04
C ASP A 137 -11.06 14.51 14.76
N GLY A 138 -11.73 14.59 13.62
CA GLY A 138 -12.57 15.72 13.29
C GLY A 138 -13.64 15.89 14.36
N ALA A 139 -13.46 16.89 15.23
CA ALA A 139 -14.48 17.55 16.04
C ALA A 139 -15.51 16.64 16.75
N GLY A 140 -15.04 15.87 17.73
CA GLY A 140 -15.90 15.43 18.84
C GLY A 140 -16.18 16.58 19.82
N GLY A 141 -17.18 17.41 19.54
CA GLY A 141 -17.73 18.38 20.49
C GLY A 141 -19.25 18.39 20.48
N PRO A 142 -19.94 17.64 21.36
CA PRO A 142 -21.38 17.75 21.50
C PRO A 142 -21.73 18.87 22.51
N GLY A 143 -22.63 19.75 22.10
CA GLY A 143 -23.63 20.36 22.99
C GLY A 143 -23.15 21.17 24.20
N GLY A 144 -22.81 22.45 23.96
CA GLY A 144 -22.94 23.52 24.95
C GLY A 144 -24.20 24.34 24.70
N SER A 145 -25.36 23.69 24.57
CA SER A 145 -26.66 24.38 24.57
C SER A 145 -27.15 24.53 26.01
N GLY A 146 -27.36 25.77 26.43
CA GLY A 146 -28.25 26.13 27.53
C GLY A 146 -27.92 27.48 28.17
N PRO A 147 -28.92 28.24 28.67
CA PRO A 147 -30.26 28.46 28.14
C PRO A 147 -30.58 29.96 28.02
N GLY A 148 -31.75 30.26 27.43
CA GLY A 148 -32.25 31.60 27.20
C GLY A 148 -32.44 32.45 28.46
N GLY A 149 -32.20 33.75 28.29
CA GLY A 149 -32.72 34.82 29.13
C GLY A 149 -33.56 35.75 28.26
N SER A 150 -34.86 35.68 28.44
CA SER A 150 -35.90 36.49 27.80
C SER A 150 -35.68 38.00 27.98
N GLY A 151 -36.12 38.78 26.99
CA GLY A 151 -36.42 40.22 27.16
C GLY A 151 -37.54 40.47 28.20
N PRO A 152 -37.83 41.74 28.54
CA PRO A 152 -38.45 42.68 27.61
C PRO A 152 -37.71 44.03 27.56
N GLY A 153 -37.78 44.86 26.51
CA GLY A 153 -38.99 45.52 26.04
C GLY A 153 -39.24 46.79 26.85
N GLY A 154 -38.83 47.96 26.33
CA GLY A 154 -39.07 49.26 26.96
C GLY A 154 -38.46 50.42 26.18
N SER A 155 -39.25 51.00 25.27
CA SER A 155 -39.00 52.24 24.52
C SER A 155 -38.94 53.49 25.43
N GLY A 156 -38.24 54.55 25.01
CA GLY A 156 -37.92 55.82 25.74
C GLY A 156 -39.11 56.76 26.05
N PRO A 157 -39.00 58.11 26.01
CA PRO A 157 -37.83 59.02 25.87
C PRO A 157 -37.78 60.19 26.91
N GLY A 158 -36.72 61.03 26.86
CA GLY A 158 -36.78 62.46 27.19
C GLY A 158 -36.28 62.93 28.57
N GLY A 159 -35.54 64.05 28.60
CA GLY A 159 -35.26 64.81 29.82
C GLY A 159 -34.00 65.68 29.79
N SER A 160 -34.17 66.98 29.54
CA SER A 160 -33.16 68.05 29.43
C SER A 160 -32.43 68.44 30.73
N GLY A 161 -31.14 68.81 30.58
CA GLY A 161 -30.43 69.95 31.23
C GLY A 161 -30.29 70.01 32.76
N PRO A 162 -29.59 71.03 33.31
CA PRO A 162 -28.86 72.13 32.67
C PRO A 162 -27.34 71.90 32.50
#